data_AF-A0A1M6HHY7-F1
#
_entry.id   AF-A0A1M6HHY7-F1
#
_cell.length_a   1.000
_cell.length_b   1.000
_cell.length_c   1.000
_cell.angle_alpha   90.00
_cell.angle_beta   90.00
_cell.angle_gamma   90.00
#
_symmetry.space_group_name_H-M   'P 1'
#
loop_
_entity.id
_entity.type
_entity.pdbx_description
1 polymer ?
#
loop_
_entity_poly.entity_id
_entity_poly.type
_entity_poly.pdbx_seq_one_letter_code
_entity_poly.pdbx_strand_id
1 'polypeptide(L)'
;MTSKGKLVSAVLIILFLFTACSTEMEASDSSLIVTGDVDYEYILQYSEESELDWQTLEKDDNEYRSIKLNEIFNLYGYKESDFSVLIVAGDGMKVKIDTSYGKVNVYDNKGWNIYAPDFPPTVNLKDIVEIVLIKNDYDLSESVNIISAKENLASFTPGNMHLMNLQLYNFFDGESVKNDEFSMKAYKEKYLLPVEEAAGEEFRSSIVMSRSGEYYFTADKGYLQLQGNIINYTEPENRKTIFDIVGVVINPPAGSVMDSYYDTKHYLDKDEDVLHIFIDGFSSSQYEYAKENGYIPYIAGLGHMETALTIFKPVTNSGYAAMITGQPPAVNGILNRDYREVKVDTIFDYVSALGKTSAIIEGNANIITTHGNPILNTDVNGNGFTDDEVFESALENIYGSDYAFVHFHGVDDSGHDNGDISEETMDKISEVDGYVKKLVENWSGKVIITADHGMHSTDDGGCHGEFRYEDMVIPYILAEGGF
;
A
#
# COMPACT_ATOMS: atom_id res chain seq x y z
N MET A 1 35.87 -24.13 -14.32
CA MET A 1 36.43 -23.47 -13.13
C MET A 1 36.04 -22.00 -13.23
N THR A 2 34.99 -21.61 -12.51
CA THR A 2 35.00 -20.71 -11.32
C THR A 2 34.91 -19.25 -11.73
N SER A 3 34.07 -18.39 -11.17
CA SER A 3 32.91 -18.50 -10.28
C SER A 3 32.25 -17.11 -10.31
N LYS A 4 30.93 -17.06 -10.43
CA LYS A 4 30.14 -15.82 -10.28
C LYS A 4 30.26 -15.33 -8.83
N GLY A 5 30.53 -14.04 -8.65
CA GLY A 5 30.51 -13.37 -7.36
C GLY A 5 29.07 -13.22 -6.84
N LYS A 6 28.85 -13.67 -5.60
CA LYS A 6 27.67 -13.31 -4.80
C LYS A 6 28.07 -12.08 -3.96
N LEU A 7 27.34 -10.99 -4.12
CA LEU A 7 27.32 -9.90 -3.16
C LEU A 7 26.42 -10.35 -2.00
N VAL A 8 26.99 -10.53 -0.82
CA VAL A 8 26.26 -10.86 0.42
C VAL A 8 26.24 -9.58 1.26
N SER A 9 25.04 -9.07 1.55
CA SER A 9 24.82 -7.99 2.50
C SER A 9 25.40 -8.36 3.86
N ALA A 10 26.29 -7.53 4.38
CA ALA A 10 26.88 -7.69 5.69
C ALA A 10 25.88 -7.20 6.75
N VAL A 11 25.38 -8.14 7.57
CA VAL A 11 24.77 -7.81 8.87
C VAL A 11 25.92 -7.50 9.82
N LEU A 12 25.99 -6.26 10.29
CA LEU A 12 27.02 -5.79 11.21
C LEU A 12 26.65 -6.20 12.64
N ILE A 13 27.12 -7.36 13.10
CA ILE A 13 27.10 -7.72 14.51
C ILE A 13 28.36 -7.15 15.14
N ILE A 14 28.24 -6.02 15.83
CA ILE A 14 29.32 -5.46 16.63
C ILE A 14 29.32 -6.15 18.00
N LEU A 15 30.37 -6.93 18.27
CA LEU A 15 30.66 -7.52 19.57
C LEU A 15 31.69 -6.61 20.27
N PHE A 16 31.35 -5.99 21.39
CA PHE A 16 32.32 -5.24 22.20
C PHE A 16 32.74 -6.01 23.46
N LEU A 17 34.07 -6.12 23.61
CA LEU A 17 34.77 -6.65 24.77
C LEU A 17 34.87 -5.57 25.85
N PHE A 18 34.39 -5.87 27.05
CA PHE A 18 34.50 -4.98 28.20
C PHE A 18 35.92 -4.96 28.79
N THR A 19 36.44 -3.75 29.01
CA THR A 19 37.47 -3.48 30.03
C THR A 19 36.91 -2.47 31.04
N ALA A 20 36.82 -2.92 32.29
CA ALA A 20 36.27 -2.17 33.41
C ALA A 20 37.23 -1.08 33.92
N CYS A 21 36.70 0.12 34.20
CA CYS A 21 36.89 0.88 35.45
C CYS A 21 36.27 2.29 35.36
N SER A 22 35.06 2.48 35.89
CA SER A 22 34.65 3.69 36.62
C SER A 22 33.24 3.52 37.20
N THR A 23 33.11 3.77 38.51
CA THR A 23 31.88 3.99 39.31
C THR A 23 30.55 3.56 38.68
N GLU A 24 30.13 2.33 39.01
CA GLU A 24 28.84 1.75 38.63
C GLU A 24 27.66 2.49 39.30
N MET A 25 26.97 3.34 38.53
CA MET A 25 25.51 3.25 38.51
C MET A 25 25.21 2.00 37.67
N GLU A 26 24.69 0.93 38.29
CA GLU A 26 24.19 -0.23 37.55
C GLU A 26 23.13 0.28 36.55
N ALA A 27 23.50 0.35 35.27
CA ALA A 27 22.55 0.64 34.20
C ALA A 27 21.53 -0.50 34.17
N SER A 28 20.25 -0.15 34.12
CA SER A 28 19.19 -1.16 34.01
C SER A 28 19.32 -1.95 32.71
N ASP A 29 19.22 -3.29 32.79
CA ASP A 29 19.10 -4.21 31.65
C ASP A 29 17.74 -4.05 30.91
N SER A 30 16.87 -3.15 31.38
CA SER A 30 15.56 -2.90 30.78
C SER A 30 15.69 -2.00 29.54
N SER A 31 15.38 -2.53 28.37
CA SER A 31 15.16 -1.75 27.15
C SER A 31 13.83 -0.99 27.22
N LEU A 32 13.83 0.31 26.90
CA LEU A 32 12.59 1.07 26.65
C LEU A 32 12.39 1.24 25.15
N ILE A 33 11.26 0.78 24.63
CA ILE A 33 10.97 0.84 23.19
C ILE A 33 10.23 2.13 22.87
N VAL A 34 10.64 2.82 21.81
CA VAL A 34 9.90 3.92 21.17
C VAL A 34 9.30 3.37 19.87
N THR A 35 7.98 3.39 19.77
CA THR A 35 7.22 2.73 18.70
C THR A 35 5.97 3.53 18.32
N GLY A 36 5.05 2.93 17.56
CA GLY A 36 3.83 3.56 17.04
C GLY A 36 4.08 4.19 15.69
N ASP A 37 3.68 5.46 15.54
CA ASP A 37 3.72 6.20 14.27
C ASP A 37 5.12 6.80 14.05
N VAL A 38 6.11 5.90 13.95
CA VAL A 38 7.53 6.17 13.72
C VAL A 38 8.03 5.34 12.54
N ASP A 39 9.07 5.82 11.86
CA ASP A 39 9.64 5.12 10.70
C ASP A 39 10.23 3.75 11.07
N TYR A 40 10.91 3.70 12.22
CA TYR A 40 11.51 2.50 12.78
C TYR A 40 11.35 2.50 14.29
N GLU A 41 11.25 1.31 14.89
CA GLU A 41 11.32 1.21 16.34
C GLU A 41 12.72 1.54 16.84
N TYR A 42 12.78 2.32 17.92
CA TYR A 42 14.04 2.67 18.57
C TYR A 42 14.07 2.09 19.97
N ILE A 43 15.19 1.48 20.34
CA ILE A 43 15.41 1.05 21.72
C ILE A 43 16.21 2.15 22.41
N LEU A 44 15.56 2.84 23.35
CA LEU A 44 16.25 3.76 24.23
C LEU A 44 17.12 2.96 25.20
N GLN A 45 18.42 3.05 24.97
CA GLN A 45 19.44 2.56 25.89
C GLN A 45 20.36 3.71 26.26
N TYR A 46 20.89 3.65 27.48
CA TYR A 46 21.94 4.55 27.87
C TYR A 46 23.25 4.18 27.14
N SER A 47 23.89 5.17 26.51
CA SER A 47 25.26 5.08 25.99
C SER A 47 25.99 6.38 26.27
N GLU A 48 27.27 6.30 26.68
CA GLU A 48 28.15 7.47 26.80
C GLU A 48 28.37 8.20 25.46
N GLU A 49 28.14 7.50 24.35
CA GLU A 49 28.25 8.02 22.98
C GLU A 49 26.90 8.53 22.43
N SER A 50 25.82 8.55 23.22
CA SER A 50 24.51 8.96 22.72
C SER A 50 24.45 10.47 22.42
N GLU A 51 23.83 10.84 21.29
CA GLU A 51 23.55 12.24 20.93
C GLU A 51 22.42 12.88 21.77
N LEU A 52 21.82 12.11 22.68
CA LEU A 52 20.71 12.56 23.52
C LEU A 52 21.20 13.45 24.68
N ASP A 53 20.49 14.56 24.91
CA ASP A 53 20.75 15.49 26.02
C ASP A 53 20.22 14.93 27.35
N TRP A 54 21.06 14.13 28.01
CA TRP A 54 20.77 13.60 29.34
C TRP A 54 20.95 14.67 30.42
N GLN A 55 19.97 14.75 31.33
CA GLN A 55 19.89 15.72 32.40
C GLN A 55 19.89 15.03 33.77
N THR A 56 20.44 15.70 34.79
CA THR A 56 20.31 15.27 36.18
C THR A 56 18.95 15.71 36.73
N LEU A 57 18.17 14.75 37.22
CA LEU A 57 16.90 14.95 37.89
C LEU A 57 17.05 14.73 39.39
N GLU A 58 16.85 15.78 40.18
CA GLU A 58 16.76 15.68 41.64
C GLU A 58 15.33 15.30 42.07
N LYS A 59 15.19 14.18 42.78
CA LYS A 59 13.92 13.70 43.32
C LYS A 59 14.12 12.93 44.62
N ASP A 60 13.33 13.27 45.65
CA ASP A 60 13.34 12.60 46.96
C ASP A 60 14.77 12.48 47.55
N ASP A 61 15.54 13.57 47.53
CA ASP A 61 16.95 13.66 47.96
C ASP A 61 17.93 12.72 47.21
N ASN A 62 17.53 12.20 46.05
CA ASN A 62 18.37 11.41 45.16
C ASN A 62 18.52 12.09 43.80
N GLU A 63 19.65 11.86 43.14
CA GLU A 63 19.89 12.28 41.77
C GLU A 63 19.70 11.09 40.83
N TYR A 64 18.89 11.29 39.80
CA TYR A 64 18.64 10.33 38.74
C TYR A 64 19.09 10.90 37.42
N ARG A 65 19.52 10.02 36.51
CA ARG A 65 19.72 10.39 35.12
C ARG A 65 18.37 10.37 34.41
N SER A 66 18.06 11.46 33.70
CA SER A 66 16.79 11.64 33.03
C SER A 66 16.94 12.22 31.63
N ILE A 67 15.90 12.06 30.82
CA ILE A 67 15.73 12.70 29.54
C ILE A 67 14.29 13.19 29.41
N LYS A 68 14.09 14.34 28.77
CA LYS A 68 12.72 14.80 28.45
C LYS A 68 12.19 14.09 27.23
N LEU A 69 10.89 13.79 27.20
CA LEU A 69 10.29 13.10 26.05
C LEU A 69 10.49 13.84 24.72
N ASN A 70 10.41 15.17 24.72
CA ASN A 70 10.64 15.96 23.50
C ASN A 70 12.05 15.80 22.92
N GLU A 71 13.08 15.57 23.75
CA GLU A 71 14.45 15.37 23.26
C GLU A 71 14.58 14.04 22.52
N ILE A 72 13.88 12.99 22.98
CA ILE A 72 13.81 11.70 22.29
C ILE A 72 13.24 11.92 20.88
N PHE A 73 12.17 12.69 20.76
CA PHE A 73 11.43 12.85 19.50
C PHE A 73 12.08 13.85 18.54
N ASN A 74 12.65 14.93 19.07
CA ASN A 74 13.37 15.94 18.27
C ASN A 74 14.56 15.33 17.53
N LEU A 75 15.27 14.37 18.15
CA LEU A 75 16.38 13.66 17.52
C LEU A 75 15.94 12.96 16.21
N TYR A 76 14.71 12.44 16.19
CA TYR A 76 14.13 11.76 15.04
C TYR A 76 13.22 12.66 14.20
N GLY A 77 13.22 13.98 14.44
CA GLY A 77 12.48 14.95 13.65
C GLY A 77 10.97 15.03 13.93
N TYR A 78 10.46 14.34 14.96
CA TYR A 78 9.04 14.37 15.32
C TYR A 78 8.71 15.61 16.16
N LYS A 79 7.73 16.40 15.71
CA LYS A 79 7.31 17.64 16.38
C LYS A 79 6.14 17.40 17.32
N GLU A 80 6.15 18.09 18.45
CA GLU A 80 5.12 17.95 19.49
C GLU A 80 3.70 18.32 19.07
N SER A 81 3.54 19.20 18.08
CA SER A 81 2.21 19.52 17.54
C SER A 81 1.54 18.35 16.83
N ASP A 82 2.32 17.41 16.32
CA ASP A 82 1.87 16.45 15.31
C ASP A 82 1.48 15.11 15.95
N PHE A 83 1.89 14.89 17.21
CA PHE A 83 1.73 13.63 17.91
C PHE A 83 1.15 13.81 19.32
N SER A 84 0.45 12.77 19.76
CA SER A 84 0.21 12.44 21.15
C SER A 84 1.19 11.34 21.57
N VAL A 85 1.44 11.19 22.88
CA VAL A 85 2.29 10.11 23.41
C VAL A 85 1.47 9.20 24.31
N LEU A 86 1.59 7.89 24.11
CA LEU A 86 1.06 6.87 25.00
C LEU A 86 2.21 6.16 25.70
N ILE A 87 2.24 6.24 27.02
CA ILE A 87 3.25 5.60 27.86
C ILE A 87 2.67 4.30 28.41
N VAL A 88 3.41 3.20 28.24
CA VAL A 88 2.97 1.85 28.64
C VAL A 88 3.90 1.30 29.73
N ALA A 89 3.31 0.95 30.88
CA ALA A 89 3.97 0.26 31.98
C ALA A 89 3.99 -1.25 31.79
N GLY A 90 4.96 -1.93 32.39
CA GLY A 90 5.11 -3.39 32.31
C GLY A 90 3.95 -4.20 32.92
N ASP A 91 3.12 -3.57 33.75
CA ASP A 91 1.88 -4.15 34.28
C ASP A 91 0.66 -3.95 33.35
N GLY A 92 0.86 -3.30 32.20
CA GLY A 92 -0.17 -2.98 31.21
C GLY A 92 -0.90 -1.66 31.46
N MET A 93 -0.56 -0.90 32.51
CA MET A 93 -1.13 0.44 32.71
C MET A 93 -0.66 1.39 31.60
N LYS A 94 -1.60 2.12 31.01
CA LYS A 94 -1.35 3.06 29.91
C LYS A 94 -1.79 4.47 30.27
N VAL A 95 -0.98 5.47 29.92
CA VAL A 95 -1.34 6.90 30.06
C VAL A 95 -1.07 7.61 28.74
N LYS A 96 -2.11 8.25 28.18
CA LYS A 96 -2.01 9.09 27.00
C LYS A 96 -1.81 10.55 27.40
N ILE A 97 -0.91 11.25 26.72
CA ILE A 97 -0.64 12.67 26.86
C ILE A 97 -0.76 13.31 25.48
N ASP A 98 -1.78 14.14 25.28
CA ASP A 98 -2.05 14.76 23.97
C ASP A 98 -1.12 15.95 23.68
N THR A 99 -0.70 16.69 24.70
CA THR A 99 0.15 17.89 24.55
C THR A 99 1.04 18.11 25.77
N SER A 100 2.05 18.96 25.64
CA SER A 100 2.98 19.36 26.71
C SER A 100 3.81 18.20 27.27
N TYR A 101 3.98 17.11 26.51
CA TYR A 101 4.81 15.99 26.92
C TYR A 101 6.30 16.36 27.00
N GLY A 102 6.73 17.50 26.44
CA GLY A 102 8.06 18.06 26.70
C GLY A 102 8.36 18.41 28.16
N LYS A 103 7.35 18.40 29.05
CA LYS A 103 7.52 18.55 30.51
C LYS A 103 7.66 17.22 31.24
N VAL A 104 7.61 16.11 30.54
CA VAL A 104 7.70 14.75 31.09
C VAL A 104 9.14 14.28 31.01
N ASN A 105 9.68 13.88 32.15
CA ASN A 105 11.01 13.28 32.23
C ASN A 105 10.88 11.76 32.34
N VAL A 106 11.68 11.06 31.56
CA VAL A 106 11.94 9.63 31.66
C VAL A 106 13.27 9.45 32.37
N TYR A 107 13.31 8.65 33.43
CA TYR A 107 14.55 8.43 34.20
C TYR A 107 14.72 6.96 34.56
N ASP A 108 15.97 6.52 34.71
CA ASP A 108 16.30 5.15 35.12
C ASP A 108 16.44 5.07 36.65
N ASN A 109 15.74 4.11 37.25
CA ASN A 109 15.90 3.69 38.63
C ASN A 109 15.52 2.21 38.76
N LYS A 110 16.43 1.31 38.35
CA LYS A 110 16.21 -0.15 38.26
C LYS A 110 15.04 -0.49 37.33
N GLY A 111 14.92 0.27 36.24
CA GLY A 111 13.77 0.31 35.36
C GLY A 111 13.46 1.74 34.95
N TRP A 112 12.78 1.89 33.81
CA TRP A 112 12.39 3.21 33.32
C TRP A 112 11.16 3.73 34.06
N ASN A 113 11.20 4.98 34.47
CA ASN A 113 10.15 5.61 35.26
C ASN A 113 9.81 6.99 34.70
N ILE A 114 8.58 7.45 34.96
CA ILE A 114 8.12 8.79 34.60
C ILE A 114 8.17 9.73 35.80
N TYR A 115 8.67 10.95 35.56
CA TYR A 115 8.54 12.08 36.45
C TYR A 115 7.98 13.31 35.70
N ALA A 116 6.76 13.67 36.04
CA ALA A 116 6.05 14.79 35.43
C ALA A 116 5.24 15.55 36.49
N PRO A 117 5.89 16.46 37.25
CA PRO A 117 5.27 17.16 38.38
C PRO A 117 4.17 18.15 37.97
N ASP A 118 4.17 18.58 36.70
CA ASP A 118 3.17 19.49 36.13
C ASP A 118 1.86 18.79 35.73
N PHE A 119 1.79 17.46 35.85
CA PHE A 119 0.66 16.62 35.43
C PHE A 119 0.00 15.92 36.63
N PRO A 120 -1.24 15.41 36.47
CA PRO A 120 -1.88 14.58 37.50
C PRO A 120 -0.99 13.40 37.91
N PRO A 121 -0.97 13.01 39.20
CA PRO A 121 -0.05 11.99 39.70
C PRO A 121 -0.08 10.64 38.97
N THR A 122 -1.20 10.32 38.31
CA THR A 122 -1.41 9.09 37.52
C THR A 122 -0.44 8.93 36.36
N VAL A 123 0.19 10.00 35.88
CA VAL A 123 1.20 9.94 34.81
C VAL A 123 2.54 9.36 35.26
N ASN A 124 2.84 9.37 36.57
CA ASN A 124 4.13 8.94 37.12
C ASN A 124 4.22 7.41 37.20
N LEU A 125 4.11 6.78 36.04
CA LEU A 125 4.24 5.34 35.84
C LEU A 125 5.65 4.87 36.20
N LYS A 126 5.72 3.64 36.70
CA LYS A 126 6.97 2.94 37.00
C LYS A 126 7.11 1.75 36.05
N ASP A 127 8.35 1.30 35.88
CA ASP A 127 8.69 0.15 35.06
C ASP A 127 8.07 0.23 33.65
N ILE A 128 8.22 1.39 33.00
CA ILE A 128 7.74 1.61 31.64
C ILE A 128 8.55 0.80 30.64
N VAL A 129 7.85 0.27 29.65
CA VAL A 129 8.41 -0.64 28.63
C VAL A 129 8.28 -0.07 27.23
N GLU A 130 7.26 0.78 26.98
CA GLU A 130 7.03 1.40 25.67
C GLU A 130 6.63 2.88 25.81
N ILE A 131 7.10 3.68 24.86
CA ILE A 131 6.63 5.01 24.53
C ILE A 131 6.12 4.94 23.09
N VAL A 132 4.83 5.13 22.90
CA VAL A 132 4.17 5.03 21.60
C VAL A 132 3.86 6.45 21.11
N LEU A 133 4.39 6.85 19.96
CA LEU A 133 3.93 8.05 19.27
C LEU A 133 2.65 7.73 18.52
N ILE A 134 1.66 8.60 18.66
CA ILE A 134 0.35 8.46 18.03
C ILE A 134 0.09 9.74 17.26
N LYS A 135 0.04 9.66 15.94
CA LYS A 135 -0.19 10.82 15.09
C LYS A 135 -1.57 11.40 15.37
N ASN A 136 -1.63 12.71 15.55
CA ASN A 136 -2.89 13.42 15.85
C ASN A 136 -3.79 13.50 14.61
N ASP A 137 -3.16 13.60 13.44
CA ASP A 137 -3.77 13.61 12.12
C ASP A 137 -2.84 12.86 11.16
N TYR A 138 -3.41 12.04 10.29
CA TYR A 138 -2.62 11.20 9.38
C TYR A 138 -3.33 11.04 8.05
N ASP A 139 -2.52 10.88 7.01
CA ASP A 139 -3.00 10.60 5.67
C ASP A 139 -3.25 9.09 5.48
N LEU A 140 -4.16 8.72 4.57
CA LEU A 140 -4.45 7.31 4.28
C LEU A 140 -3.19 6.56 3.81
N SER A 141 -2.25 7.22 3.14
CA SER A 141 -0.96 6.64 2.73
C SER A 141 -0.06 6.19 3.89
N GLU A 142 -0.28 6.75 5.09
CA GLU A 142 0.50 6.47 6.30
C GLU A 142 -0.10 5.34 7.15
N SER A 143 -1.22 4.78 6.71
CA SER A 143 -2.05 3.85 7.48
C SER A 143 -2.23 2.51 6.77
N VAL A 144 -2.85 1.57 7.48
CA VAL A 144 -3.47 0.38 6.89
C VAL A 144 -4.94 0.64 6.71
N ASN A 145 -5.42 0.49 5.48
CA ASN A 145 -6.80 0.80 5.12
C ASN A 145 -7.62 -0.46 4.85
N ILE A 146 -8.88 -0.44 5.28
CA ILE A 146 -9.88 -1.44 4.94
C ILE A 146 -10.92 -0.77 4.06
N ILE A 147 -11.17 -1.34 2.89
CA ILE A 147 -12.11 -0.80 1.91
C ILE A 147 -13.06 -1.90 1.42
N SER A 148 -14.22 -1.48 0.90
CA SER A 148 -15.06 -2.33 0.05
C SER A 148 -14.93 -1.88 -1.41
N ALA A 149 -15.66 -2.55 -2.30
CA ALA A 149 -15.81 -2.10 -3.69
C ALA A 149 -16.65 -0.83 -3.85
N LYS A 150 -17.01 -0.12 -2.76
CA LYS A 150 -17.93 1.02 -2.77
C LYS A 150 -17.49 2.19 -1.90
N GLU A 151 -16.71 1.93 -0.86
CA GLU A 151 -16.33 2.97 0.11
C GLU A 151 -15.08 2.57 0.93
N ASN A 152 -14.50 3.59 1.57
CA ASN A 152 -13.45 3.44 2.57
C ASN A 152 -14.09 3.16 3.93
N LEU A 153 -13.75 2.04 4.56
CA LEU A 153 -14.46 1.56 5.75
C LEU A 153 -13.72 1.91 7.05
N ALA A 154 -12.40 1.71 7.06
CA ALA A 154 -11.59 1.98 8.23
C ALA A 154 -10.13 2.22 7.87
N SER A 155 -9.42 2.90 8.76
CA SER A 155 -8.01 3.21 8.61
C SER A 155 -7.33 3.19 9.98
N PHE A 156 -6.12 2.63 10.05
CA PHE A 156 -5.38 2.45 11.28
C PHE A 156 -3.89 2.71 11.08
N THR A 157 -3.32 3.57 11.91
CA THR A 157 -1.87 3.65 12.06
C THR A 157 -1.40 2.69 13.18
N PRO A 158 -0.12 2.25 13.16
CA PRO A 158 0.44 1.46 14.24
C PRO A 158 0.21 2.07 15.63
N GLY A 159 0.42 3.38 15.78
CA GLY A 159 0.21 4.12 17.01
C GLY A 159 -1.26 4.14 17.46
N ASN A 160 -2.19 4.37 16.53
CA ASN A 160 -3.63 4.36 16.80
C ASN A 160 -4.11 2.97 17.27
N MET A 161 -3.53 1.89 16.72
CA MET A 161 -3.90 0.52 17.05
C MET A 161 -3.60 0.15 18.52
N HIS A 162 -2.65 0.83 19.20
CA HIS A 162 -2.39 0.65 20.64
C HIS A 162 -3.55 1.10 21.56
N LEU A 163 -4.47 1.92 21.05
CA LEU A 163 -5.64 2.43 21.77
C LEU A 163 -6.90 1.60 21.50
N MET A 164 -6.84 0.63 20.58
CA MET A 164 -7.99 -0.17 20.18
C MET A 164 -8.27 -1.33 21.14
N ASN A 165 -9.52 -1.80 21.14
CA ASN A 165 -9.92 -3.00 21.87
C ASN A 165 -9.53 -4.25 21.08
N LEU A 166 -8.31 -4.74 21.31
CA LEU A 166 -7.80 -5.95 20.66
C LEU A 166 -8.24 -7.21 21.41
N GLN A 167 -8.58 -8.26 20.68
CA GLN A 167 -8.96 -9.56 21.22
C GLN A 167 -7.72 -10.41 21.53
N LEU A 168 -7.67 -11.00 22.72
CA LEU A 168 -6.61 -11.94 23.09
C LEU A 168 -6.86 -13.30 22.40
N TYR A 169 -5.88 -13.74 21.61
CA TYR A 169 -5.89 -15.02 20.92
C TYR A 169 -4.73 -15.90 21.40
N ASN A 170 -5.03 -17.13 21.82
CA ASN A 170 -4.03 -18.12 22.23
C ASN A 170 -3.61 -18.96 21.03
N PHE A 171 -2.53 -18.56 20.38
CA PHE A 171 -2.05 -19.20 19.17
C PHE A 171 -1.25 -20.46 19.51
N PHE A 172 -1.58 -21.60 18.90
CA PHE A 172 -0.84 -22.85 19.08
C PHE A 172 0.44 -22.84 18.25
N ASP A 173 1.59 -22.80 18.92
CA ASP A 173 2.93 -22.63 18.34
C ASP A 173 3.63 -23.97 18.03
N GLY A 174 2.93 -25.09 18.23
CA GLY A 174 3.37 -26.42 17.83
C GLY A 174 3.50 -27.41 18.98
N GLU A 175 3.71 -28.67 18.60
CA GLU A 175 3.92 -29.78 19.53
C GLU A 175 5.30 -30.39 19.29
N SER A 176 6.03 -30.61 20.37
CA SER A 176 7.32 -31.31 20.37
C SER A 176 7.19 -32.58 21.20
N VAL A 177 7.70 -33.69 20.67
CA VAL A 177 7.71 -35.00 21.34
C VAL A 177 9.14 -35.44 21.57
N LYS A 178 9.47 -35.87 22.78
CA LYS A 178 10.77 -36.44 23.14
C LYS A 178 10.61 -37.88 23.62
N ASN A 179 11.34 -38.79 22.98
CA ASN A 179 11.38 -40.22 23.29
C ASN A 179 10.01 -40.93 23.31
N ASP A 180 9.04 -40.47 22.52
CA ASP A 180 7.65 -40.99 22.47
C ASP A 180 6.90 -41.02 23.81
N GLU A 181 7.44 -40.37 24.85
CA GLU A 181 6.91 -40.39 26.22
C GLU A 181 6.53 -38.99 26.72
N PHE A 182 7.25 -37.96 26.29
CA PHE A 182 7.04 -36.58 26.74
C PHE A 182 6.58 -35.71 25.58
N SER A 183 5.34 -35.24 25.59
CA SER A 183 4.85 -34.22 24.67
C SER A 183 4.74 -32.85 25.33
N MET A 184 5.08 -31.81 24.58
CA MET A 184 4.94 -30.41 24.98
C MET A 184 4.18 -29.68 23.88
N LYS A 185 3.15 -28.93 24.26
CA LYS A 185 2.43 -28.01 23.38
C LYS A 185 2.78 -26.58 23.77
N ALA A 186 3.29 -25.83 22.80
CA ALA A 186 3.61 -24.42 22.98
C ALA A 186 2.43 -23.56 22.52
N TYR A 187 2.16 -22.49 23.25
CA TYR A 187 1.16 -21.48 22.90
C TYR A 187 1.77 -20.10 23.03
N LYS A 188 1.34 -19.17 22.19
CA LYS A 188 1.75 -17.76 22.19
C LYS A 188 0.52 -16.86 22.21
N GLU A 189 0.51 -15.89 23.11
CA GLU A 189 -0.53 -14.86 23.15
C GLU A 189 -0.33 -13.87 22.00
N LYS A 190 -1.43 -13.51 21.34
CA LYS A 190 -1.48 -12.46 20.33
C LYS A 190 -2.70 -11.58 20.59
N TYR A 191 -2.54 -10.28 20.39
CA TYR A 191 -3.64 -9.32 20.39
C TYR A 191 -4.03 -9.04 18.94
N LEU A 192 -5.29 -9.32 18.61
CA LEU A 192 -5.78 -9.34 17.24
C LEU A 192 -7.05 -8.50 17.10
N LEU A 193 -7.16 -7.75 16.01
CA LEU A 193 -8.39 -7.06 15.62
C LEU A 193 -9.03 -7.85 14.47
N PRO A 194 -10.23 -8.43 14.64
CA PRO A 194 -10.92 -9.09 13.53
C PRO A 194 -11.20 -8.10 12.40
N VAL A 195 -10.89 -8.49 11.15
CA VAL A 195 -11.14 -7.62 9.99
C VAL A 195 -12.62 -7.30 9.82
N GLU A 196 -13.50 -8.27 10.11
CA GLU A 196 -14.96 -8.11 10.12
C GLU A 196 -15.42 -7.01 11.12
N GLU A 197 -14.82 -6.99 12.31
CA GLU A 197 -15.13 -5.99 13.33
C GLU A 197 -14.59 -4.61 12.94
N ALA A 198 -13.38 -4.56 12.40
CA ALA A 198 -12.74 -3.33 11.93
C ALA A 198 -13.51 -2.70 10.75
N ALA A 199 -14.01 -3.53 9.84
CA ALA A 199 -14.80 -3.12 8.68
C ALA A 199 -16.22 -2.64 9.03
N GLY A 200 -16.84 -3.22 10.06
CA GLY A 200 -18.25 -2.98 10.36
C GLY A 200 -19.24 -3.61 9.36
N GLU A 201 -18.78 -4.52 8.49
CA GLU A 201 -19.59 -5.22 7.49
C GLU A 201 -19.49 -6.76 7.62
N GLU A 202 -20.46 -7.47 7.05
CA GLU A 202 -20.44 -8.94 6.98
C GLU A 202 -19.23 -9.42 6.16
N PHE A 203 -18.41 -10.30 6.72
CA PHE A 203 -17.25 -10.87 6.04
C PHE A 203 -17.61 -12.13 5.24
N ARG A 204 -17.25 -12.16 3.95
CA ARG A 204 -17.34 -13.37 3.09
C ARG A 204 -15.99 -13.78 2.53
N SER A 205 -15.21 -12.80 2.11
CA SER A 205 -13.85 -12.97 1.58
C SER A 205 -13.10 -11.65 1.66
N SER A 206 -11.78 -11.71 1.46
CA SER A 206 -10.95 -10.52 1.34
C SER A 206 -9.81 -10.73 0.37
N ILE A 207 -9.32 -9.63 -0.20
CA ILE A 207 -8.00 -9.53 -0.80
C ILE A 207 -7.13 -8.68 0.12
N VAL A 208 -5.97 -9.21 0.50
CA VAL A 208 -4.96 -8.54 1.32
C VAL A 208 -3.80 -8.15 0.43
N MET A 209 -3.35 -6.89 0.53
CA MET A 209 -2.17 -6.43 -0.20
C MET A 209 -1.10 -5.93 0.76
N SER A 210 0.16 -6.14 0.39
CA SER A 210 1.31 -5.73 1.19
C SER A 210 2.15 -4.64 0.53
N ARG A 211 2.96 -3.95 1.34
CA ARG A 211 3.95 -2.98 0.82
C ARG A 211 5.01 -3.65 -0.05
N SER A 212 5.22 -4.97 0.10
CA SER A 212 6.10 -5.78 -0.75
C SER A 212 5.44 -6.25 -2.04
N GLY A 213 4.19 -5.87 -2.30
CA GLY A 213 3.47 -6.16 -3.55
C GLY A 213 2.74 -7.50 -3.55
N GLU A 214 2.54 -8.14 -2.40
CA GLU A 214 1.72 -9.36 -2.32
C GLU A 214 0.26 -9.02 -2.62
N TYR A 215 -0.44 -9.96 -3.24
CA TYR A 215 -1.88 -9.90 -3.53
C TYR A 215 -2.47 -11.25 -3.14
N TYR A 216 -3.21 -11.30 -2.04
CA TYR A 216 -3.62 -12.56 -1.42
C TYR A 216 -5.14 -12.59 -1.20
N PHE A 217 -5.82 -13.42 -2.00
CA PHE A 217 -7.23 -13.73 -1.81
C PHE A 217 -7.42 -14.80 -0.73
N THR A 218 -8.44 -14.62 0.10
CA THR A 218 -8.87 -15.61 1.10
C THR A 218 -10.35 -15.49 1.41
N ALA A 219 -10.97 -16.63 1.74
CA ALA A 219 -12.33 -16.70 2.27
C ALA A 219 -12.34 -16.97 3.79
N ASP A 220 -11.16 -17.14 4.39
CA ASP A 220 -11.01 -17.42 5.82
C ASP A 220 -11.04 -16.13 6.64
N LYS A 221 -11.48 -16.24 7.90
CA LYS A 221 -11.56 -15.07 8.78
C LYS A 221 -10.17 -14.53 9.10
N GLY A 222 -9.94 -13.29 8.67
CA GLY A 222 -8.70 -12.56 8.87
C GLY A 222 -8.68 -11.68 10.11
N TYR A 223 -7.47 -11.42 10.60
CA TYR A 223 -7.21 -10.54 11.73
C TYR A 223 -6.03 -9.62 11.45
N LEU A 224 -6.11 -8.39 11.91
CA LEU A 224 -4.98 -7.47 11.97
C LEU A 224 -4.18 -7.71 13.25
N GLN A 225 -2.86 -7.79 13.12
CA GLN A 225 -1.92 -7.97 14.21
C GLN A 225 -0.88 -6.86 14.18
N LEU A 226 -0.82 -6.04 15.23
CA LEU A 226 0.31 -5.15 15.46
C LEU A 226 1.52 -5.95 15.96
N GLN A 227 2.66 -5.80 15.29
CA GLN A 227 3.94 -6.36 15.70
C GLN A 227 5.02 -5.29 15.55
N GLY A 228 5.47 -4.76 16.69
CA GLY A 228 6.29 -3.55 16.68
C GLY A 228 5.49 -2.37 16.13
N ASN A 229 6.07 -1.62 15.19
CA ASN A 229 5.38 -0.57 14.44
C ASN A 229 4.77 -1.05 13.10
N ILE A 230 4.63 -2.36 12.89
CA ILE A 230 4.10 -2.94 11.64
C ILE A 230 2.76 -3.63 11.88
N ILE A 231 1.81 -3.38 10.98
CA ILE A 231 0.52 -4.08 10.98
C ILE A 231 0.58 -5.22 9.97
N ASN A 232 0.29 -6.43 10.45
CA ASN A 232 0.24 -7.66 9.65
C ASN A 232 -1.19 -8.16 9.53
N TYR A 233 -1.48 -8.93 8.49
CA TYR A 233 -2.70 -9.74 8.41
C TYR A 233 -2.39 -11.18 8.80
N THR A 234 -3.24 -11.81 9.60
CA THR A 234 -3.07 -13.22 9.99
C THR A 234 -4.39 -13.99 9.97
N GLU A 235 -4.28 -15.26 9.58
CA GLU A 235 -5.33 -16.26 9.69
C GLU A 235 -4.89 -17.29 10.73
N PRO A 236 -5.37 -17.20 11.98
CA PRO A 236 -4.88 -18.04 13.06
C PRO A 236 -5.08 -19.55 12.81
N GLU A 237 -6.21 -19.91 12.18
CA GLU A 237 -6.58 -21.30 11.94
C GLU A 237 -5.65 -21.97 10.91
N ASN A 238 -5.24 -21.22 9.89
CA ASN A 238 -4.37 -21.70 8.81
C ASN A 238 -2.88 -21.43 9.05
N ARG A 239 -2.55 -20.68 10.11
CA ARG A 239 -1.18 -20.22 10.43
C ARG A 239 -0.55 -19.41 9.29
N LYS A 240 -1.38 -18.67 8.54
CA LYS A 240 -0.92 -17.77 7.49
C LYS A 240 -0.73 -16.37 8.08
N THR A 241 0.34 -15.71 7.67
CA THR A 241 0.59 -14.29 7.95
C THR A 241 1.06 -13.64 6.66
N ILE A 242 0.45 -12.51 6.32
CA ILE A 242 0.93 -11.56 5.32
C ILE A 242 1.55 -10.40 6.12
N PHE A 243 2.82 -10.14 5.89
CA PHE A 243 3.56 -9.16 6.65
C PHE A 243 3.48 -7.78 6.00
N ASP A 244 3.50 -6.75 6.84
CA ASP A 244 3.57 -5.34 6.41
C ASP A 244 2.52 -5.02 5.35
N ILE A 245 1.26 -5.20 5.75
CA ILE A 245 0.15 -4.96 4.86
C ILE A 245 -0.03 -3.47 4.64
N VAL A 246 -0.56 -3.11 3.47
CA VAL A 246 -1.03 -1.74 3.22
C VAL A 246 -2.55 -1.64 3.34
N GLY A 247 -3.25 -2.75 3.11
CA GLY A 247 -4.70 -2.74 3.26
C GLY A 247 -5.37 -4.06 2.93
N VAL A 248 -6.68 -4.06 3.19
CA VAL A 248 -7.57 -5.19 2.97
C VAL A 248 -8.80 -4.70 2.22
N VAL A 249 -9.09 -5.32 1.07
CA VAL A 249 -10.39 -5.17 0.41
C VAL A 249 -11.30 -6.27 0.91
N ILE A 250 -12.41 -5.92 1.58
CA ILE A 250 -13.41 -6.89 2.00
C ILE A 250 -14.44 -7.09 0.90
N ASN A 251 -14.94 -8.32 0.77
CA ASN A 251 -15.92 -8.72 -0.23
C ASN A 251 -15.59 -8.15 -1.62
N PRO A 252 -14.36 -8.37 -2.10
CA PRO A 252 -13.88 -7.75 -3.33
C PRO A 252 -14.75 -8.14 -4.53
N PRO A 253 -14.78 -7.32 -5.59
CA PRO A 253 -15.37 -7.74 -6.85
C PRO A 253 -14.63 -8.97 -7.40
N ALA A 254 -15.29 -9.69 -8.29
CA ALA A 254 -14.70 -10.88 -8.91
C ALA A 254 -13.57 -10.52 -9.89
N GLY A 255 -13.66 -9.37 -10.55
CA GLY A 255 -12.69 -8.93 -11.55
C GLY A 255 -11.43 -8.30 -10.96
N SER A 256 -10.33 -8.41 -11.68
CA SER A 256 -9.07 -7.75 -11.41
C SER A 256 -8.47 -7.15 -12.68
N VAL A 257 -7.69 -6.08 -12.53
CA VAL A 257 -6.82 -5.53 -13.59
C VAL A 257 -5.92 -6.60 -14.23
N MET A 258 -5.57 -7.65 -13.48
CA MET A 258 -4.76 -8.78 -13.98
C MET A 258 -5.53 -9.65 -14.99
N ASP A 259 -6.85 -9.59 -15.01
CA ASP A 259 -7.69 -10.35 -15.94
C ASP A 259 -7.46 -9.91 -17.39
N SER A 260 -7.02 -8.66 -17.62
CA SER A 260 -6.64 -8.16 -18.94
C SER A 260 -5.67 -9.09 -19.68
N TYR A 261 -4.69 -9.64 -18.96
CA TYR A 261 -3.73 -10.60 -19.53
C TYR A 261 -4.43 -11.91 -19.93
N TYR A 262 -5.25 -12.46 -19.04
CA TYR A 262 -5.87 -13.77 -19.23
C TYR A 262 -6.98 -13.72 -20.29
N ASP A 263 -7.76 -12.64 -20.33
CA ASP A 263 -8.77 -12.41 -21.35
C ASP A 263 -8.14 -12.20 -22.72
N THR A 264 -7.10 -11.36 -22.81
CA THR A 264 -6.35 -11.17 -24.07
C THR A 264 -5.82 -12.51 -24.56
N LYS A 265 -5.15 -13.27 -23.68
CA LYS A 265 -4.63 -14.61 -23.99
C LYS A 265 -5.75 -15.54 -24.47
N HIS A 266 -6.89 -15.55 -23.78
CA HIS A 266 -8.03 -16.41 -24.08
C HIS A 266 -8.59 -16.19 -25.49
N TYR A 267 -8.72 -14.92 -25.91
CA TYR A 267 -9.26 -14.58 -27.22
C TYR A 267 -8.25 -14.84 -28.34
N LEU A 268 -6.97 -14.52 -28.12
CA LEU A 268 -5.92 -14.85 -29.09
C LEU A 268 -5.79 -16.36 -29.34
N ASP A 269 -5.99 -17.19 -28.29
CA ASP A 269 -6.00 -18.65 -28.40
C ASP A 269 -7.16 -19.19 -29.25
N LYS A 270 -8.18 -18.37 -29.48
CA LYS A 270 -9.33 -18.66 -30.33
C LYS A 270 -9.24 -18.02 -31.71
N ASP A 271 -8.08 -17.47 -32.06
CA ASP A 271 -7.86 -16.68 -33.27
C ASP A 271 -8.78 -15.45 -33.37
N GLU A 272 -9.13 -14.86 -32.21
CA GLU A 272 -9.85 -13.60 -32.13
C GLU A 272 -8.87 -12.47 -31.79
N ASP A 273 -8.79 -11.45 -32.64
CA ASP A 273 -7.91 -10.30 -32.41
C ASP A 273 -8.42 -9.48 -31.22
N VAL A 274 -7.52 -8.87 -30.45
CA VAL A 274 -7.89 -8.07 -29.27
C VAL A 274 -7.45 -6.61 -29.39
N LEU A 275 -8.37 -5.68 -29.17
CA LEU A 275 -8.10 -4.26 -28.95
C LEU A 275 -8.27 -3.97 -27.46
N HIS A 276 -7.19 -3.59 -26.81
CA HIS A 276 -7.16 -3.23 -25.40
C HIS A 276 -6.97 -1.72 -25.30
N ILE A 277 -8.03 -1.05 -24.84
CA ILE A 277 -8.08 0.38 -24.59
C ILE A 277 -7.85 0.61 -23.10
N PHE A 278 -6.70 1.19 -22.80
CA PHE A 278 -6.27 1.57 -21.47
C PHE A 278 -6.49 3.09 -21.30
N ILE A 279 -7.39 3.47 -20.39
CA ILE A 279 -7.67 4.85 -20.02
C ILE A 279 -7.03 5.12 -18.64
N ASP A 280 -5.92 5.85 -18.61
CA ASP A 280 -5.15 6.16 -17.38
C ASP A 280 -6.01 6.92 -16.36
N GLY A 281 -5.93 6.53 -15.09
CA GLY A 281 -6.63 7.18 -13.99
C GLY A 281 -8.17 7.07 -13.96
N PHE A 282 -8.80 6.29 -14.85
CA PHE A 282 -10.27 6.23 -14.95
C PHE A 282 -10.93 5.27 -13.93
N SER A 283 -11.53 5.82 -12.88
CA SER A 283 -12.14 5.06 -11.78
C SER A 283 -13.57 4.56 -12.06
N SER A 284 -14.03 3.57 -11.28
CA SER A 284 -15.43 3.13 -11.34
C SER A 284 -16.43 4.24 -10.93
N SER A 285 -16.04 5.14 -10.01
CA SER A 285 -16.88 6.26 -9.61
C SER A 285 -16.99 7.30 -10.73
N GLN A 286 -15.89 7.61 -11.43
CA GLN A 286 -15.90 8.46 -12.60
C GLN A 286 -16.74 7.85 -13.72
N TYR A 287 -16.66 6.54 -13.95
CA TYR A 287 -17.53 5.86 -14.92
C TYR A 287 -19.01 6.07 -14.62
N GLU A 288 -19.45 5.80 -13.39
CA GLU A 288 -20.88 5.95 -13.04
C GLU A 288 -21.32 7.41 -13.11
N TYR A 289 -20.49 8.34 -12.61
CA TYR A 289 -20.79 9.78 -12.73
C TYR A 289 -20.89 10.22 -14.20
N ALA A 290 -19.92 9.84 -15.03
CA ALA A 290 -19.88 10.20 -16.44
C ALA A 290 -21.08 9.62 -17.20
N LYS A 291 -21.48 8.39 -16.88
CA LYS A 291 -22.65 7.73 -17.47
C LYS A 291 -23.96 8.40 -17.06
N GLU A 292 -24.13 8.70 -15.78
CA GLU A 292 -25.34 9.38 -15.26
C GLU A 292 -25.52 10.78 -15.85
N ASN A 293 -24.42 11.46 -16.15
CA ASN A 293 -24.42 12.82 -16.69
C ASN A 293 -24.24 12.88 -18.22
N GLY A 294 -24.12 11.73 -18.90
CA GLY A 294 -24.12 11.64 -20.36
C GLY A 294 -22.79 11.99 -21.05
N TYR A 295 -21.67 11.94 -20.32
CA TYR A 295 -20.32 12.17 -20.86
C TYR A 295 -19.78 10.98 -21.66
N ILE A 296 -20.19 9.74 -21.33
CA ILE A 296 -19.72 8.49 -21.97
C ILE A 296 -20.83 7.68 -22.66
N PRO A 297 -21.64 8.27 -23.56
CA PRO A 297 -22.76 7.57 -24.16
C PRO A 297 -22.35 6.35 -24.99
N TYR A 298 -21.13 6.31 -25.55
CA TYR A 298 -20.67 5.16 -26.32
C TYR A 298 -20.18 4.03 -25.43
N ILE A 299 -19.23 4.30 -24.53
CA ILE A 299 -18.67 3.30 -23.60
C ILE A 299 -19.81 2.67 -22.78
N ALA A 300 -20.73 3.48 -22.24
CA ALA A 300 -21.88 2.97 -21.49
C ALA A 300 -22.87 2.14 -22.34
N GLY A 301 -22.81 2.27 -23.67
CA GLY A 301 -23.60 1.51 -24.63
C GLY A 301 -22.96 0.21 -25.13
N LEU A 302 -21.66 -0.02 -24.87
CA LEU A 302 -20.91 -1.19 -25.37
C LEU A 302 -21.28 -2.51 -24.67
N GLY A 303 -21.79 -2.45 -23.45
CA GLY A 303 -22.11 -3.65 -22.69
C GLY A 303 -22.26 -3.41 -21.20
N HIS A 304 -22.21 -4.50 -20.44
CA HIS A 304 -22.16 -4.42 -18.99
C HIS A 304 -20.75 -4.05 -18.55
N MET A 305 -20.63 -2.98 -17.76
CA MET A 305 -19.40 -2.69 -17.01
C MET A 305 -19.37 -3.59 -15.78
N GLU A 306 -18.29 -4.35 -15.65
CA GLU A 306 -17.94 -5.08 -14.44
C GLU A 306 -16.98 -4.22 -13.61
N THR A 307 -17.10 -4.29 -12.29
CA THR A 307 -16.16 -3.66 -11.38
C THR A 307 -14.94 -4.57 -11.21
N ALA A 308 -13.73 -4.01 -11.30
CA ALA A 308 -12.49 -4.74 -11.06
C ALA A 308 -11.62 -4.05 -10.00
N LEU A 309 -10.76 -4.83 -9.35
CA LEU A 309 -9.71 -4.31 -8.48
C LEU A 309 -8.38 -4.20 -9.21
N THR A 310 -7.74 -3.06 -9.06
CA THR A 310 -6.32 -2.92 -9.37
C THR A 310 -5.42 -3.49 -8.26
N ILE A 311 -4.11 -3.27 -8.38
CA ILE A 311 -3.08 -3.68 -7.44
C ILE A 311 -2.55 -2.48 -6.64
N PHE A 312 -1.86 -2.76 -5.54
CA PHE A 312 -1.11 -1.72 -4.83
C PHE A 312 0.37 -1.69 -5.26
N LYS A 313 0.97 -0.54 -5.56
CA LYS A 313 0.42 0.83 -5.48
C LYS A 313 -0.46 1.16 -6.71
N PRO A 314 -1.61 1.84 -6.57
CA PRO A 314 -2.45 2.19 -7.72
C PRO A 314 -1.86 3.40 -8.48
N VAL A 315 -0.86 3.12 -9.32
CA VAL A 315 -0.17 4.09 -10.19
C VAL A 315 0.13 3.45 -11.55
N THR A 316 0.22 4.28 -12.60
CA THR A 316 0.46 3.89 -14.01
C THR A 316 1.37 2.68 -14.18
N ASN A 317 2.61 2.76 -13.67
CA ASN A 317 3.61 1.70 -13.85
C ASN A 317 3.13 0.32 -13.38
N SER A 318 2.60 0.25 -12.17
CA SER A 318 2.31 -1.02 -11.51
C SER A 318 0.98 -1.59 -11.98
N GLY A 319 -0.03 -0.76 -12.23
CA GLY A 319 -1.28 -1.20 -12.84
C GLY A 319 -1.08 -1.66 -14.29
N TYR A 320 -0.32 -0.92 -15.10
CA TYR A 320 0.10 -1.35 -16.45
C TYR A 320 0.83 -2.69 -16.39
N ALA A 321 1.86 -2.83 -15.54
CA ALA A 321 2.59 -4.09 -15.41
C ALA A 321 1.67 -5.27 -15.03
N ALA A 322 0.68 -5.05 -14.16
CA ALA A 322 -0.31 -6.07 -13.80
C ALA A 322 -1.20 -6.45 -15.00
N MET A 323 -1.68 -5.47 -15.78
CA MET A 323 -2.47 -5.72 -17.00
C MET A 323 -1.75 -6.61 -18.01
N ILE A 324 -0.46 -6.33 -18.25
CA ILE A 324 0.29 -7.03 -19.31
C ILE A 324 0.99 -8.31 -18.84
N THR A 325 1.03 -8.59 -17.54
CA THR A 325 1.63 -9.83 -17.01
C THR A 325 0.62 -10.77 -16.38
N GLY A 326 -0.56 -10.27 -15.98
CA GLY A 326 -1.53 -11.05 -15.21
C GLY A 326 -1.01 -11.47 -13.83
N GLN A 327 -0.03 -10.74 -13.30
CA GLN A 327 0.69 -11.05 -12.07
C GLN A 327 0.78 -9.83 -11.15
N PRO A 328 0.77 -10.02 -9.82
CA PRO A 328 0.90 -8.92 -8.87
C PRO A 328 2.35 -8.40 -8.79
N PRO A 329 2.57 -7.21 -8.20
CA PRO A 329 3.90 -6.61 -8.10
C PRO A 329 4.99 -7.47 -7.44
N ALA A 330 4.65 -8.30 -6.44
CA ALA A 330 5.60 -9.23 -5.83
C ALA A 330 6.18 -10.26 -6.83
N VAL A 331 5.45 -10.53 -7.91
CA VAL A 331 5.84 -11.48 -8.97
C VAL A 331 6.39 -10.74 -10.18
N ASN A 332 5.67 -9.74 -10.69
CA ASN A 332 6.07 -9.02 -11.90
C ASN A 332 7.23 -8.05 -11.67
N GLY A 333 7.48 -7.61 -10.43
CA GLY A 333 8.60 -6.77 -10.03
C GLY A 333 8.39 -5.26 -10.10
N ILE A 334 7.21 -4.78 -10.50
CA ILE A 334 6.88 -3.36 -10.63
C ILE A 334 6.01 -2.89 -9.45
N LEU A 335 6.65 -2.38 -8.40
CA LEU A 335 5.96 -1.98 -7.16
C LEU A 335 5.33 -0.58 -7.23
N ASN A 336 5.95 0.33 -7.99
CA ASN A 336 5.56 1.74 -8.09
C ASN A 336 6.27 2.39 -9.31
N ARG A 337 6.21 3.72 -9.41
CA ARG A 337 6.81 4.54 -10.49
C ARG A 337 8.35 4.42 -10.62
N ASP A 338 9.06 3.91 -9.60
CA ASP A 338 10.52 3.72 -9.62
C ASP A 338 10.94 2.49 -10.45
N TYR A 339 10.01 1.59 -10.75
CA TYR A 339 10.28 0.33 -11.44
C TYR A 339 9.71 0.37 -12.86
N ARG A 340 10.51 -0.07 -13.84
CA ARG A 340 10.12 -0.11 -15.26
C ARG A 340 10.41 -1.43 -15.96
N GLU A 341 11.13 -2.35 -15.33
CA GLU A 341 11.53 -3.63 -15.94
C GLU A 341 10.77 -4.80 -15.30
N VAL A 342 9.91 -5.46 -16.08
CA VAL A 342 9.17 -6.64 -15.61
C VAL A 342 10.09 -7.86 -15.49
N LYS A 343 9.80 -8.73 -14.51
CA LYS A 343 10.58 -9.94 -14.22
C LYS A 343 10.01 -11.22 -14.84
N VAL A 344 8.85 -11.11 -15.49
CA VAL A 344 8.10 -12.22 -16.06
C VAL A 344 7.68 -11.85 -17.48
N ASP A 345 7.34 -12.87 -18.27
CA ASP A 345 6.85 -12.67 -19.64
C ASP A 345 5.54 -11.86 -19.64
N THR A 346 5.41 -11.02 -20.65
CA THR A 346 4.23 -10.18 -20.89
C THR A 346 3.29 -10.81 -21.91
N ILE A 347 2.11 -10.23 -22.09
CA ILE A 347 1.18 -10.61 -23.17
C ILE A 347 1.81 -10.40 -24.55
N PHE A 348 2.73 -9.44 -24.71
CA PHE A 348 3.44 -9.21 -25.96
C PHE A 348 4.40 -10.35 -26.30
N ASP A 349 5.04 -10.95 -25.29
CA ASP A 349 5.85 -12.16 -25.44
C ASP A 349 4.99 -13.33 -25.91
N TYR A 350 3.79 -13.44 -25.34
CA TYR A 350 2.83 -14.45 -25.73
C TYR A 350 2.37 -14.30 -27.18
N VAL A 351 1.99 -13.08 -27.59
CA VAL A 351 1.59 -12.75 -28.98
C VAL A 351 2.72 -13.12 -29.95
N SER A 352 3.96 -12.73 -29.63
CA SER A 352 5.13 -13.05 -30.45
C SER A 352 5.37 -14.56 -30.56
N ALA A 353 5.20 -15.31 -29.47
CA ALA A 353 5.35 -16.77 -29.45
C ALA A 353 4.28 -17.50 -30.30
N LEU A 354 3.10 -16.90 -30.47
CA LEU A 354 2.07 -17.39 -31.40
C LEU A 354 2.38 -17.06 -32.88
N GLY A 355 3.41 -16.25 -33.14
CA GLY A 355 3.70 -15.74 -34.48
C GLY A 355 2.71 -14.66 -34.96
N LYS A 356 1.96 -14.07 -34.01
CA LYS A 356 1.00 -12.98 -34.21
C LYS A 356 1.70 -11.61 -34.04
N THR A 357 1.06 -10.55 -34.51
CA THR A 357 1.56 -9.16 -34.43
C THR A 357 0.88 -8.39 -33.30
N SER A 358 1.66 -7.55 -32.60
CA SER A 358 1.12 -6.60 -31.62
C SER A 358 1.53 -5.17 -31.92
N ALA A 359 0.64 -4.21 -31.69
CA ALA A 359 0.94 -2.79 -31.66
C ALA A 359 0.78 -2.25 -30.23
N ILE A 360 1.77 -1.49 -29.77
CA ILE A 360 1.76 -0.79 -28.48
C ILE A 360 1.77 0.70 -28.80
N ILE A 361 0.66 1.40 -28.51
CA ILE A 361 0.48 2.81 -28.82
C ILE A 361 0.44 3.58 -27.50
N GLU A 362 1.41 4.46 -27.33
CA GLU A 362 1.66 5.21 -26.10
C GLU A 362 1.76 6.70 -26.38
N GLY A 363 1.66 7.51 -25.32
CA GLY A 363 1.97 8.93 -25.37
C GLY A 363 3.46 9.20 -25.61
N ASN A 364 3.95 10.28 -25.02
CA ASN A 364 5.28 10.83 -25.34
C ASN A 364 6.46 10.01 -24.79
N ALA A 365 6.22 9.02 -23.93
CA ALA A 365 7.26 8.27 -23.26
C ALA A 365 6.86 6.81 -23.02
N ASN A 366 7.87 5.93 -22.98
CA ASN A 366 7.67 4.55 -22.58
C ASN A 366 7.57 4.41 -21.05
N ILE A 367 6.47 3.82 -20.57
CA ILE A 367 6.22 3.60 -19.14
C ILE A 367 6.93 2.34 -18.64
N ILE A 368 6.70 1.20 -19.31
CA ILE A 368 7.25 -0.12 -18.94
C ILE A 368 8.11 -0.66 -20.09
N THR A 369 9.28 -1.18 -19.74
CA THR A 369 10.16 -1.87 -20.68
C THR A 369 9.61 -3.27 -20.93
N THR A 370 9.09 -3.50 -22.14
CA THR A 370 8.64 -4.81 -22.63
C THR A 370 9.51 -5.24 -23.82
N HIS A 371 9.36 -6.47 -24.30
CA HIS A 371 10.03 -6.90 -25.54
C HIS A 371 9.37 -6.32 -26.81
N GLY A 372 8.18 -5.72 -26.69
CA GLY A 372 7.55 -4.95 -27.76
C GLY A 372 8.15 -3.54 -27.85
N ASN A 373 8.16 -2.96 -29.06
CA ASN A 373 8.57 -1.57 -29.25
C ASN A 373 7.33 -0.67 -29.24
N PRO A 374 7.20 0.29 -28.31
CA PRO A 374 6.09 1.23 -28.31
C PRO A 374 6.23 2.22 -29.47
N ILE A 375 5.08 2.55 -30.06
CA ILE A 375 4.90 3.68 -30.97
C ILE A 375 4.57 4.88 -30.10
N LEU A 376 5.53 5.79 -29.96
CA LEU A 376 5.43 6.97 -29.09
C LEU A 376 4.84 8.15 -29.86
N ASN A 377 3.92 8.85 -29.23
CA ASN A 377 3.20 9.98 -29.81
C ASN A 377 3.38 11.22 -28.93
N THR A 378 3.96 12.28 -29.49
CA THR A 378 4.16 13.56 -28.79
C THR A 378 3.04 14.53 -29.12
N ASP A 379 2.73 15.47 -28.23
CA ASP A 379 1.80 16.58 -28.50
C ASP A 379 2.36 17.47 -29.63
N VAL A 380 1.87 17.27 -30.86
CA VAL A 380 2.33 17.98 -32.06
C VAL A 380 1.56 19.29 -32.21
N ASN A 381 0.31 19.33 -31.77
CA ASN A 381 -0.59 20.46 -31.94
C ASN A 381 -0.46 21.53 -30.82
N GLY A 382 0.18 21.17 -29.70
CA GLY A 382 0.42 22.02 -28.54
C GLY A 382 -0.80 22.24 -27.64
N ASN A 383 -1.76 21.30 -27.61
CA ASN A 383 -2.98 21.40 -26.81
C ASN A 383 -2.79 20.97 -25.35
N GLY A 384 -1.61 20.46 -24.98
CA GLY A 384 -1.27 20.02 -23.63
C GLY A 384 -1.50 18.52 -23.36
N PHE A 385 -2.08 17.79 -24.31
CA PHE A 385 -2.39 16.37 -24.23
C PHE A 385 -1.82 15.62 -25.43
N THR A 386 -1.72 14.29 -25.35
CA THR A 386 -1.29 13.46 -26.49
C THR A 386 -2.40 12.56 -27.03
N ASP A 387 -3.61 12.62 -26.46
CA ASP A 387 -4.69 11.68 -26.74
C ASP A 387 -5.11 11.69 -28.21
N ASP A 388 -5.10 12.85 -28.88
CA ASP A 388 -5.45 12.91 -30.30
C ASP A 388 -4.36 12.31 -31.20
N GLU A 389 -3.08 12.52 -30.91
CA GLU A 389 -2.01 11.83 -31.63
C GLU A 389 -1.97 10.33 -31.34
N VAL A 390 -2.23 9.91 -30.10
CA VAL A 390 -2.39 8.49 -29.73
C VAL A 390 -3.55 7.87 -30.51
N PHE A 391 -4.68 8.57 -30.59
CA PHE A 391 -5.84 8.11 -31.34
C PHE A 391 -5.56 7.96 -32.84
N GLU A 392 -4.93 8.96 -33.47
CA GLU A 392 -4.56 8.91 -34.89
C GLU A 392 -3.59 7.76 -35.16
N SER A 393 -2.56 7.61 -34.33
CA SER A 393 -1.58 6.53 -34.40
C SER A 393 -2.22 5.16 -34.20
N ALA A 394 -3.17 5.02 -33.28
CA ALA A 394 -3.93 3.81 -33.09
C ALA A 394 -4.74 3.44 -34.34
N LEU A 395 -5.48 4.39 -34.94
CA LEU A 395 -6.22 4.13 -36.18
C LEU A 395 -5.33 3.65 -37.34
N GLU A 396 -4.10 4.14 -37.43
CA GLU A 396 -3.15 3.71 -38.46
C GLU A 396 -2.61 2.29 -38.22
N ASN A 397 -2.47 1.89 -36.94
CA ASN A 397 -1.76 0.67 -36.54
C ASN A 397 -2.68 -0.48 -36.09
N ILE A 398 -3.98 -0.24 -35.87
CA ILE A 398 -4.94 -1.33 -35.58
C ILE A 398 -5.14 -2.24 -36.78
N TYR A 399 -5.01 -1.73 -38.01
CA TYR A 399 -5.15 -2.55 -39.22
C TYR A 399 -3.99 -3.54 -39.38
N GLY A 400 -4.28 -4.84 -39.25
CA GLY A 400 -3.30 -5.91 -39.41
C GLY A 400 -2.52 -6.26 -38.14
N SER A 401 -2.95 -5.75 -36.99
CA SER A 401 -2.49 -6.19 -35.67
C SER A 401 -3.44 -7.25 -35.12
N ASP A 402 -2.91 -8.37 -34.63
CA ASP A 402 -3.72 -9.35 -33.88
C ASP A 402 -4.01 -8.85 -32.45
N TYR A 403 -3.14 -7.99 -31.92
CA TYR A 403 -3.31 -7.35 -30.62
C TYR A 403 -2.91 -5.87 -30.67
N ALA A 404 -3.82 -4.96 -30.34
CA ALA A 404 -3.50 -3.54 -30.20
C ALA A 404 -3.72 -3.11 -28.76
N PHE A 405 -2.70 -2.51 -28.14
CA PHE A 405 -2.74 -1.94 -26.81
C PHE A 405 -2.60 -0.42 -26.92
N VAL A 406 -3.67 0.32 -26.61
CA VAL A 406 -3.77 1.77 -26.80
C VAL A 406 -3.94 2.44 -25.44
N HIS A 407 -3.01 3.32 -25.08
CA HIS A 407 -2.97 3.97 -23.78
C HIS A 407 -3.24 5.47 -23.90
N PHE A 408 -4.38 5.91 -23.37
CA PHE A 408 -4.81 7.31 -23.27
C PHE A 408 -4.48 7.86 -21.89
N HIS A 409 -3.76 9.00 -21.83
CA HIS A 409 -3.24 9.59 -20.59
C HIS A 409 -4.08 10.77 -20.10
N GLY A 410 -4.87 11.40 -21.00
CA GLY A 410 -5.42 12.71 -20.73
C GLY A 410 -6.41 12.77 -19.57
N VAL A 411 -7.08 11.65 -19.23
CA VAL A 411 -7.99 11.59 -18.08
C VAL A 411 -7.22 11.75 -16.77
N ASP A 412 -6.09 11.06 -16.60
CA ASP A 412 -5.21 11.21 -15.43
C ASP A 412 -4.61 12.61 -15.38
N ASP A 413 -4.06 13.10 -16.50
CA ASP A 413 -3.46 14.45 -16.58
C ASP A 413 -4.48 15.55 -16.21
N SER A 414 -5.69 15.50 -16.78
CA SER A 414 -6.75 16.47 -16.49
C SER A 414 -7.24 16.35 -15.04
N GLY A 415 -7.34 15.12 -14.54
CA GLY A 415 -7.72 14.83 -13.16
C GLY A 415 -6.73 15.39 -12.16
N HIS A 416 -5.44 15.26 -12.40
CA HIS A 416 -4.39 15.87 -11.58
C HIS A 416 -4.50 17.39 -11.53
N ASP A 417 -4.70 18.04 -12.69
CA ASP A 417 -4.74 19.49 -12.80
C ASP A 417 -6.03 20.11 -12.23
N ASN A 418 -7.17 19.41 -12.31
CA ASN A 418 -8.48 20.01 -12.08
C ASN A 418 -9.37 19.27 -11.06
N GLY A 419 -9.05 18.02 -10.71
CA GLY A 419 -9.87 17.15 -9.86
C GLY A 419 -10.52 16.00 -10.62
N ASP A 420 -10.80 14.91 -9.90
CA ASP A 420 -11.33 13.64 -10.43
C ASP A 420 -12.70 13.79 -11.13
N ILE A 421 -13.56 14.69 -10.65
CA ILE A 421 -14.91 14.91 -11.21
C ILE A 421 -15.16 16.36 -11.67
N SER A 422 -14.11 17.11 -11.98
CA SER A 422 -14.24 18.47 -12.54
C SER A 422 -14.90 18.46 -13.93
N GLU A 423 -15.39 19.62 -14.38
CA GLU A 423 -15.95 19.76 -15.73
C GLU A 423 -14.87 19.46 -16.79
N GLU A 424 -13.64 19.92 -16.55
CA GLU A 424 -12.48 19.68 -17.41
C GLU A 424 -12.13 18.19 -17.53
N THR A 425 -12.16 17.44 -16.43
CA THR A 425 -11.92 16.00 -16.43
C THR A 425 -13.05 15.24 -17.12
N MET A 426 -14.30 15.65 -16.91
CA MET A 426 -15.45 15.04 -17.58
C MET A 426 -15.51 15.33 -19.08
N ASP A 427 -15.13 16.54 -19.51
CA ASP A 427 -14.98 16.89 -20.92
C ASP A 427 -13.89 16.04 -21.58
N LYS A 428 -12.76 15.82 -20.89
CA LYS A 428 -11.71 14.92 -21.36
C LYS A 428 -12.16 13.47 -21.45
N ILE A 429 -12.90 12.97 -20.47
CA ILE A 429 -13.52 11.63 -20.53
C ILE A 429 -14.47 11.53 -21.74
N SER A 430 -15.24 12.58 -22.04
CA SER A 430 -16.13 12.61 -23.20
C SER A 430 -15.40 12.65 -24.54
N GLU A 431 -14.26 13.34 -24.60
CA GLU A 431 -13.36 13.31 -25.74
C GLU A 431 -12.84 11.88 -26.00
N VAL A 432 -12.37 11.22 -24.94
CA VAL A 432 -11.89 9.82 -25.00
C VAL A 432 -13.01 8.86 -25.39
N ASP A 433 -14.25 9.02 -24.91
CA ASP A 433 -15.42 8.24 -25.37
C ASP A 433 -15.58 8.32 -26.91
N GLY A 434 -15.35 9.50 -27.48
CA GLY A 434 -15.34 9.72 -28.93
C GLY A 434 -14.21 8.99 -29.67
N TYR A 435 -13.03 8.87 -29.07
CA TYR A 435 -11.92 8.08 -29.61
C TYR A 435 -12.20 6.58 -29.51
N VAL A 436 -12.66 6.12 -28.35
CA VAL A 436 -13.10 4.73 -28.13
C VAL A 436 -14.10 4.33 -29.20
N LYS A 437 -15.12 5.16 -29.43
CA LYS A 437 -16.12 4.92 -30.47
C LYS A 437 -15.50 4.59 -31.82
N LYS A 438 -14.62 5.45 -32.30
CA LYS A 438 -14.03 5.30 -33.63
C LYS A 438 -13.09 4.08 -33.68
N LEU A 439 -12.33 3.81 -32.63
CA LEU A 439 -11.45 2.63 -32.57
C LEU A 439 -12.27 1.34 -32.58
N VAL A 440 -13.32 1.24 -31.77
CA VAL A 440 -14.18 0.05 -31.68
C VAL A 440 -14.98 -0.17 -32.96
N GLU A 441 -15.49 0.89 -33.59
CA GLU A 441 -16.14 0.82 -34.92
C GLU A 441 -15.16 0.39 -36.04
N ASN A 442 -13.84 0.52 -35.82
CA ASN A 442 -12.81 0.10 -36.77
C ASN A 442 -12.08 -1.17 -36.34
N TRP A 443 -12.60 -1.91 -35.35
CA TRP A 443 -12.04 -3.16 -34.87
C TRP A 443 -12.99 -4.33 -35.16
N SER A 444 -12.48 -5.46 -35.65
CA SER A 444 -13.31 -6.64 -35.96
C SER A 444 -13.26 -7.74 -34.90
N GLY A 445 -12.42 -7.59 -33.88
CA GLY A 445 -12.22 -8.59 -32.83
C GLY A 445 -12.81 -8.17 -31.49
N LYS A 446 -12.23 -8.68 -30.41
CA LYS A 446 -12.63 -8.38 -29.03
C LYS A 446 -12.09 -7.05 -28.56
N VAL A 447 -12.84 -6.38 -27.70
CA VAL A 447 -12.44 -5.12 -27.08
C VAL A 447 -12.41 -5.30 -25.57
N ILE A 448 -11.31 -4.89 -24.96
CA ILE A 448 -11.14 -4.75 -23.51
C ILE A 448 -10.97 -3.27 -23.22
N ILE A 449 -11.79 -2.69 -22.34
CA ILE A 449 -11.63 -1.31 -21.87
C ILE A 449 -11.49 -1.33 -20.36
N THR A 450 -10.39 -0.81 -19.85
CA THR A 450 -10.15 -0.70 -18.41
C THR A 450 -9.17 0.42 -18.09
N ALA A 451 -8.90 0.58 -16.81
CA ALA A 451 -7.92 1.50 -16.26
C ALA A 451 -6.95 0.72 -15.38
N ASP A 452 -5.89 1.38 -14.97
CA ASP A 452 -4.84 0.80 -14.13
C ASP A 452 -4.95 1.30 -12.68
N HIS A 453 -5.55 2.47 -12.46
CA HIS A 453 -6.02 2.98 -11.18
C HIS A 453 -7.20 3.93 -11.39
N GLY A 454 -7.82 4.32 -10.28
CA GLY A 454 -8.69 5.48 -10.22
C GLY A 454 -7.99 6.70 -9.61
N MET A 455 -8.79 7.65 -9.14
CA MET A 455 -8.32 8.92 -8.61
C MET A 455 -9.27 9.43 -7.53
N HIS A 456 -8.74 10.13 -6.54
CA HIS A 456 -9.49 10.83 -5.51
C HIS A 456 -9.30 12.34 -5.56
N SER A 457 -10.27 13.08 -5.04
CA SER A 457 -10.21 14.54 -4.94
C SER A 457 -9.23 15.00 -3.85
N THR A 458 -8.55 16.11 -4.13
CA THR A 458 -7.73 16.88 -3.18
C THR A 458 -8.17 18.35 -3.21
N ASP A 459 -7.59 19.20 -2.37
CA ASP A 459 -7.94 20.64 -2.31
C ASP A 459 -7.62 21.40 -3.62
N ASP A 460 -6.55 21.00 -4.32
CA ASP A 460 -6.00 21.71 -5.49
C ASP A 460 -6.13 20.92 -6.81
N GLY A 461 -6.84 19.78 -6.81
CA GLY A 461 -6.96 18.91 -7.99
C GLY A 461 -7.26 17.46 -7.60
N GLY A 462 -6.70 16.51 -8.33
CA GLY A 462 -6.83 15.08 -8.08
C GLY A 462 -5.49 14.41 -7.76
N CYS A 463 -5.55 13.30 -7.01
CA CYS A 463 -4.37 12.49 -6.70
C CYS A 463 -4.74 11.01 -6.68
N HIS A 464 -3.72 10.15 -6.68
CA HIS A 464 -3.88 8.72 -6.61
C HIS A 464 -2.64 8.06 -6.00
N GLY A 465 -2.71 6.75 -5.76
CA GLY A 465 -1.63 5.95 -5.18
C GLY A 465 -1.87 5.54 -3.73
N GLU A 466 -3.05 5.79 -3.19
CA GLU A 466 -3.48 5.40 -1.85
C GLU A 466 -4.26 4.09 -1.87
N PHE A 467 -4.20 3.33 -0.78
CA PHE A 467 -5.07 2.16 -0.65
C PHE A 467 -6.47 2.62 -0.23
N ARG A 468 -7.24 3.12 -1.20
CA ARG A 468 -8.60 3.62 -1.01
C ARG A 468 -9.52 3.20 -2.16
N TYR A 469 -10.82 3.20 -1.91
CA TYR A 469 -11.84 2.79 -2.87
C TYR A 469 -11.68 3.51 -4.21
N GLU A 470 -11.50 4.83 -4.18
CA GLU A 470 -11.45 5.70 -5.36
C GLU A 470 -10.27 5.37 -6.27
N ASP A 471 -9.13 4.97 -5.70
CA ASP A 471 -7.91 4.65 -6.43
C ASP A 471 -7.85 3.17 -6.86
N MET A 472 -8.47 2.28 -6.07
CA MET A 472 -8.31 0.83 -6.22
C MET A 472 -9.37 0.18 -7.12
N VAL A 473 -10.52 0.83 -7.31
CA VAL A 473 -11.69 0.25 -7.96
C VAL A 473 -11.92 0.88 -9.34
N ILE A 474 -11.75 0.06 -10.38
CA ILE A 474 -11.68 0.47 -11.78
C ILE A 474 -12.78 -0.19 -12.62
N PRO A 475 -13.23 0.43 -13.74
CA PRO A 475 -14.17 -0.20 -14.65
C PRO A 475 -13.46 -1.25 -15.49
N TYR A 476 -14.17 -2.33 -15.81
CA TYR A 476 -13.69 -3.37 -16.73
C TYR A 476 -14.83 -3.75 -17.69
N ILE A 477 -14.60 -3.54 -18.98
CA ILE A 477 -15.62 -3.74 -20.02
C ILE A 477 -15.06 -4.70 -21.07
N LEU A 478 -15.81 -5.76 -21.32
CA LEU A 478 -15.60 -6.68 -22.44
C LEU A 478 -16.69 -6.43 -23.48
N ALA A 479 -16.28 -6.17 -24.72
CA ALA A 479 -17.19 -5.90 -25.83
C ALA A 479 -16.71 -6.56 -27.12
N GLU A 480 -17.58 -6.52 -28.13
CA GLU A 480 -17.22 -6.84 -29.51
C GLU A 480 -16.88 -5.55 -30.25
N GLY A 481 -15.87 -5.60 -31.10
CA GLY A 481 -15.66 -4.62 -32.15
C GLY A 481 -16.80 -4.66 -33.18
N GLY A 482 -16.93 -3.59 -33.96
CA GLY A 482 -18.04 -3.47 -34.91
C GLY A 482 -17.67 -2.70 -36.17
N PHE A 483 -16.97 -3.40 -37.08
CA PHE A 483 -16.78 -3.02 -38.49
C PHE A 483 -17.97 -3.43 -39.36
#